data_AF-A0A7V2NGS0-F1
#
_entry.id   AF-A0A7V2NGS0-F1
#
_cell.length_a   1.000
_cell.length_b   1.000
_cell.length_c   1.000
_cell.angle_alpha   90.00
_cell.angle_beta   90.00
_cell.angle_gamma   90.00
#
_symmetry.space_group_name_H-M   'P 1'
#
loop_
_entity.id
_entity.type
_entity.pdbx_description
1 polymer ?
#
loop_
_entity_poly.entity_id
_entity_poly.type
_entity_poly.pdbx_seq_one_letter_code
_entity_poly.pdbx_strand_id
1 'polypeptide(L)'
;MGGENVTEKRKGQKIAPAMDVKIFLQFLFPADGFIEFRVKHHQKGWISDFFPIDSIENTAQLQILDDLKQVADVYFGIGARKRAGGKTKEDVLYLKACWIDVDEKDPEKKRRKIEELKTWFKPPTIIIDSGGGLHGYWILKEPVYETDFQRVVAVNRGLAQEFNGDRAVASDIARILRLPGTLNHKYDPPRTVKILHFNPQALYDLADLEDFAVEIEQYDKSTRYKPENAP
;
A
#
# COMPACT_ATOMS: atom_id res chain seq x y z
N MET A 1 -29.92 37.63 34.94
CA MET A 1 -30.07 36.16 34.99
C MET A 1 -30.61 35.73 33.65
N GLY A 2 -29.74 35.33 32.73
CA GLY A 2 -30.14 35.01 31.37
C GLY A 2 -29.15 34.04 30.75
N GLY A 3 -29.66 33.08 30.00
CA GLY A 3 -28.88 32.16 29.19
C GLY A 3 -29.44 30.74 29.21
N GLU A 4 -30.53 30.53 28.47
CA GLU A 4 -31.04 29.21 28.12
C GLU A 4 -30.07 28.44 27.21
N ASN A 5 -30.17 27.12 27.30
CA ASN A 5 -29.46 26.11 26.53
C ASN A 5 -29.54 26.30 25.01
N VAL A 6 -28.40 26.22 24.32
CA VAL A 6 -28.33 25.63 22.99
C VAL A 6 -27.16 24.64 22.94
N THR A 7 -27.52 23.38 23.11
CA THR A 7 -26.74 22.23 22.68
C THR A 7 -26.52 22.27 21.18
N GLU A 8 -25.26 22.32 20.72
CA GLU A 8 -24.95 21.93 19.35
C GLU A 8 -23.78 20.94 19.31
N LYS A 9 -24.16 19.71 18.95
CA LYS A 9 -23.32 18.55 18.71
C LYS A 9 -22.34 18.85 17.58
N ARG A 10 -21.05 19.01 17.89
CA ARG A 10 -20.01 18.60 16.92
C ARG A 10 -19.71 17.13 17.18
N LYS A 11 -20.39 16.27 16.41
CA LYS A 11 -20.03 14.86 16.25
C LYS A 11 -18.55 14.83 15.88
N GLY A 12 -17.71 14.45 16.84
CA GLY A 12 -16.34 14.09 16.55
C GLY A 12 -16.38 13.03 15.45
N GLN A 13 -15.68 13.30 14.35
CA GLN A 13 -15.25 12.25 13.44
C GLN A 13 -14.65 11.17 14.34
N LYS A 14 -15.30 10.01 14.42
CA LYS A 14 -14.66 8.81 14.95
C LYS A 14 -13.47 8.57 14.02
N ILE A 15 -12.29 9.02 14.43
CA ILE A 15 -11.03 8.53 13.90
C ILE A 15 -11.17 7.03 14.04
N ALA A 16 -11.27 6.31 12.92
CA ALA A 16 -11.31 4.86 12.95
C ALA A 16 -10.14 4.41 13.84
N PRO A 17 -10.36 3.48 14.80
CA PRO A 17 -9.26 2.97 15.62
C PRO A 17 -8.15 2.59 14.65
N ALA A 18 -6.94 3.14 14.86
CA ALA A 18 -5.81 2.92 13.98
C ALA A 18 -5.74 1.43 13.71
N MET A 19 -6.04 1.02 12.48
CA MET A 19 -5.90 -0.38 12.17
C MET A 19 -4.44 -0.73 12.41
N ASP A 20 -4.24 -1.72 13.26
CA ASP A 20 -2.92 -2.21 13.61
C ASP A 20 -2.21 -2.63 12.32
N VAL A 21 -0.98 -2.16 12.14
CA VAL A 21 -0.11 -2.53 11.01
C VAL A 21 -0.06 -4.06 10.86
N LYS A 22 -0.23 -4.80 11.95
CA LYS A 22 -0.40 -6.25 11.96
C LYS A 22 -1.55 -6.72 11.07
N ILE A 23 -2.75 -6.18 11.24
CA ILE A 23 -3.94 -6.58 10.45
C ILE A 23 -3.71 -6.25 8.97
N PHE A 24 -3.12 -5.09 8.69
CA PHE A 24 -2.76 -4.71 7.32
C PHE A 24 -1.83 -5.75 6.67
N LEU A 25 -0.80 -6.21 7.38
CA LEU A 25 0.12 -7.22 6.89
C LEU A 25 -0.56 -8.59 6.74
N GLN A 26 -1.39 -9.02 7.69
CA GLN A 26 -2.12 -10.29 7.61
C GLN A 26 -3.00 -10.40 6.35
N PHE A 27 -3.63 -9.30 5.92
CA PHE A 27 -4.43 -9.29 4.69
C PHE A 27 -3.60 -9.45 3.42
N LEU A 28 -2.35 -8.97 3.43
CA LEU A 28 -1.44 -9.04 2.28
C LEU A 28 -0.58 -10.31 2.25
N PHE A 29 -0.40 -10.96 3.41
CA PHE A 29 0.54 -12.08 3.56
C PHE A 29 -0.12 -13.27 4.27
N PRO A 30 -1.05 -13.98 3.61
CA PRO A 30 -1.81 -15.07 4.22
C PRO A 30 -1.09 -16.43 4.23
N ALA A 31 0.06 -16.56 3.56
CA ALA A 31 0.75 -17.83 3.30
C ALA A 31 2.27 -17.68 3.45
N ASP A 32 2.99 -18.82 3.45
CA ASP A 32 4.43 -18.91 3.66
C ASP A 32 5.26 -17.97 2.77
N GLY A 33 6.46 -17.62 3.27
CA GLY A 33 7.41 -16.75 2.58
C GLY A 33 7.95 -15.68 3.54
N PHE A 34 8.44 -14.59 2.96
CA PHE A 34 9.03 -13.48 3.72
C PHE A 34 8.41 -12.14 3.32
N ILE A 35 8.27 -11.25 4.29
CA ILE A 35 7.96 -9.84 4.05
C ILE A 35 9.28 -9.08 3.99
N GLU A 36 9.53 -8.40 2.88
CA GLU A 36 10.63 -7.44 2.82
C GLU A 36 10.23 -6.17 3.58
N PHE A 37 11.03 -5.77 4.56
CA PHE A 37 11.00 -4.43 5.11
C PHE A 37 12.23 -3.67 4.64
N ARG A 38 12.01 -2.50 4.04
CA ARG A 38 13.09 -1.63 3.58
C ARG A 38 13.03 -0.31 4.32
N VAL A 39 14.17 0.07 4.88
CA VAL A 39 14.30 1.24 5.74
C VAL A 39 15.32 2.18 5.11
N LYS A 40 14.97 3.45 4.93
CA LYS A 40 15.92 4.50 4.56
C LYS A 40 16.26 5.29 5.82
N HIS A 41 17.29 4.84 6.52
CA HIS A 41 17.77 5.48 7.75
C HIS A 41 18.46 6.80 7.43
N HIS A 42 18.16 7.86 8.19
CA HIS A 42 18.64 9.22 7.91
C HIS A 42 20.18 9.31 7.84
N GLN A 43 20.88 8.46 8.60
CA GLN A 43 22.34 8.43 8.65
C GLN A 43 23.00 7.22 7.97
N LYS A 44 22.29 6.09 7.86
CA LYS A 44 22.89 4.80 7.45
C LYS A 44 22.50 4.41 6.02
N GLY A 45 21.67 5.21 5.36
CA GLY A 45 21.16 4.91 4.03
C GLY A 45 20.15 3.76 4.04
N TRP A 46 20.15 2.98 2.96
CA TRP A 46 19.18 1.90 2.76
C TRP A 46 19.59 0.63 3.48
N ILE A 47 18.69 0.13 4.32
CA ILE A 47 18.79 -1.15 5.03
C ILE A 47 17.58 -2.00 4.59
N SER A 48 17.75 -3.30 4.48
CA SER A 48 16.63 -4.21 4.22
C SER A 48 16.71 -5.39 5.16
N ASP A 49 15.56 -5.78 5.68
CA ASP A 49 15.38 -6.98 6.50
C ASP A 49 14.20 -7.78 5.97
N PHE A 50 14.15 -9.06 6.32
CA PHE A 50 13.18 -10.01 5.80
C PHE A 50 12.64 -10.88 6.92
N PHE A 51 11.39 -10.66 7.27
CA PHE A 51 10.75 -11.44 8.32
C PHE A 51 9.92 -12.56 7.70
N PRO A 52 10.03 -13.79 8.22
CA PRO A 52 9.08 -14.85 7.92
C PRO A 52 7.63 -14.40 8.12
N ILE A 53 6.72 -14.82 7.24
CA ILE A 53 5.31 -14.41 7.33
C ILE A 53 4.62 -14.99 8.56
N ASP A 54 5.01 -16.20 8.99
CA ASP A 54 4.53 -16.81 10.24
C ASP A 54 4.94 -16.03 11.49
N SER A 55 5.88 -15.08 11.38
CA SER A 55 6.29 -14.21 12.48
C SER A 55 5.52 -12.89 12.56
N ILE A 56 4.52 -12.63 11.72
CA ILE A 56 3.65 -11.42 11.82
C ILE A 56 2.98 -11.32 13.21
N GLU A 57 2.71 -12.45 13.85
CA GLU A 57 2.14 -12.48 15.21
C GLU A 57 3.11 -11.95 16.29
N ASN A 58 4.40 -11.88 15.97
CA ASN A 58 5.44 -11.46 16.91
C ASN A 58 5.48 -9.93 17.03
N THR A 59 4.90 -9.42 18.12
CA THR A 59 4.83 -7.98 18.43
C THR A 59 6.20 -7.31 18.59
N ALA A 60 7.25 -8.05 18.93
CA ALA A 60 8.60 -7.48 19.06
C ALA A 60 9.16 -7.00 17.70
N GLN A 61 8.83 -7.70 16.61
CA GLN A 61 9.22 -7.26 15.26
C GLN A 61 8.46 -6.01 14.84
N LEU A 62 7.21 -5.86 15.26
CA LEU A 62 6.43 -4.64 14.98
C LEU A 62 6.89 -3.46 15.85
N GLN A 63 7.35 -3.72 17.08
CA GLN A 63 7.89 -2.69 17.96
C GLN A 63 9.13 -2.00 17.37
N ILE A 64 9.94 -2.70 16.58
CA ILE A 64 11.10 -2.09 15.91
C ILE A 64 10.68 -0.95 14.97
N LEU A 65 9.45 -0.99 14.44
CA LEU A 65 8.92 0.06 13.55
C LEU A 65 8.70 1.36 14.32
N ASP A 66 8.29 1.27 15.60
CA ASP A 66 8.12 2.43 16.47
C ASP A 66 9.46 3.08 16.82
N ASP A 67 10.50 2.28 17.04
CA ASP A 67 11.85 2.79 17.29
C ASP A 67 12.44 3.44 16.04
N LEU A 68 12.17 2.85 14.86
CA LEU A 68 12.70 3.32 13.59
C LEU A 68 11.96 4.54 13.03
N LYS A 69 10.68 4.74 13.33
CA LYS A 69 9.86 5.77 12.66
C LYS A 69 10.31 7.21 12.91
N GLN A 70 11.20 7.47 13.87
CA GLN A 70 11.75 8.82 14.12
C GLN A 70 13.09 9.06 13.40
N VAL A 71 13.76 7.98 12.98
CA VAL A 71 15.13 8.03 12.43
C VAL A 71 15.20 7.48 11.01
N ALA A 72 14.07 7.05 10.46
CA ALA A 72 14.00 6.47 9.14
C ALA A 72 12.62 6.55 8.48
N ASP A 73 12.65 6.54 7.15
CA ASP A 73 11.49 6.18 6.33
C ASP A 73 11.36 4.66 6.20
N VAL A 74 10.17 4.12 6.49
CA VAL A 74 9.93 2.68 6.50
C VAL A 74 8.97 2.26 5.38
N TYR A 75 9.33 1.17 4.72
CA TYR A 75 8.63 0.60 3.58
C TYR A 75 8.50 -0.92 3.73
N PHE A 76 7.55 -1.51 3.02
CA PHE A 76 7.42 -2.96 2.86
C PHE A 76 7.30 -3.32 1.37
N GLY A 77 7.74 -4.51 0.98
CA GLY A 77 7.53 -5.04 -0.37
C GLY A 77 6.11 -5.55 -0.56
N ILE A 78 5.40 -5.12 -1.61
CA ILE A 78 3.98 -5.48 -1.82
C ILE A 78 3.76 -6.98 -2.10
N GLY A 79 4.73 -7.62 -2.75
CA GLY A 79 4.72 -9.06 -3.00
C GLY A 79 5.54 -9.83 -1.98
N ALA A 80 5.00 -10.95 -1.49
CA ALA A 80 5.71 -11.89 -0.63
C ALA A 80 6.99 -12.36 -1.31
N ARG A 81 8.06 -12.54 -0.55
CA ARG A 81 9.37 -12.96 -1.06
C ARG A 81 9.57 -14.46 -0.86
N LYS A 82 10.17 -15.11 -1.86
CA LYS A 82 10.55 -16.53 -1.85
C LYS A 82 11.58 -16.85 -0.76
N ARG A 83 12.44 -15.88 -0.45
CA ARG A 83 13.58 -16.04 0.47
C ARG A 83 14.00 -14.72 1.10
N ALA A 84 14.64 -14.80 2.25
CA ALA A 84 15.36 -13.66 2.82
C ALA A 84 16.45 -13.15 1.86
N GLY A 85 16.60 -11.82 1.77
CA GLY A 85 17.55 -11.16 0.88
C GLY A 85 17.08 -11.01 -0.57
N GLY A 86 15.93 -11.57 -0.94
CA GLY A 86 15.36 -11.47 -2.28
C GLY A 86 14.69 -10.11 -2.52
N LYS A 87 15.24 -9.30 -3.43
CA LYS A 87 14.82 -7.90 -3.67
C LYS A 87 14.28 -7.64 -5.08
N THR A 88 14.32 -8.62 -5.96
CA THR A 88 13.95 -8.46 -7.37
C THR A 88 12.56 -9.01 -7.63
N LYS A 89 12.05 -8.79 -8.86
CA LYS A 89 10.78 -9.36 -9.32
C LYS A 89 10.83 -10.90 -9.39
N GLU A 90 12.00 -11.49 -9.59
CA GLU A 90 12.17 -12.95 -9.61
C GLU A 90 12.03 -13.57 -8.23
N ASP A 91 12.33 -12.79 -7.18
CA ASP A 91 12.20 -13.19 -5.79
C ASP A 91 10.76 -13.05 -5.26
N VAL A 92 9.80 -12.55 -6.06
CA VAL A 92 8.38 -12.50 -5.68
C VAL A 92 7.77 -13.89 -5.73
N LEU A 93 7.24 -14.36 -4.61
CA LEU A 93 6.56 -15.64 -4.46
C LEU A 93 5.10 -15.55 -4.89
N TYR A 94 4.35 -14.62 -4.31
CA TYR A 94 2.95 -14.37 -4.63
C TYR A 94 2.56 -12.90 -4.44
N LEU A 95 1.43 -12.53 -5.01
CA LEU A 95 0.75 -11.26 -4.80
C LEU A 95 -0.63 -11.53 -4.21
N LYS A 96 -1.05 -10.70 -3.25
CA LYS A 96 -2.36 -10.81 -2.60
C LYS A 96 -3.26 -9.61 -2.87
N ALA A 97 -2.81 -8.67 -3.72
CA ALA A 97 -3.55 -7.47 -4.05
C ALA A 97 -3.22 -6.97 -5.45
N CYS A 98 -4.18 -6.28 -6.05
CA CYS A 98 -3.90 -5.21 -7.02
C CYS A 98 -3.74 -3.88 -6.25
N TRP A 99 -2.91 -2.97 -6.77
CA TRP A 99 -2.60 -1.71 -6.08
C TRP A 99 -2.38 -0.54 -7.03
N ILE A 100 -2.57 0.66 -6.48
CA ILE A 100 -2.19 1.93 -7.09
C ILE A 100 -1.46 2.82 -6.08
N ASP A 101 -0.68 3.78 -6.59
CA ASP A 101 -0.12 4.88 -5.82
C ASP A 101 -0.43 6.19 -6.56
N VAL A 102 -1.21 7.07 -5.93
CA VAL A 102 -1.65 8.34 -6.50
C VAL A 102 -0.92 9.48 -5.81
N ASP A 103 -0.09 10.22 -6.55
CA ASP A 103 0.65 11.38 -6.05
C ASP A 103 -0.20 12.66 -6.07
N GLU A 104 -1.24 12.72 -5.23
CA GLU A 104 -2.05 13.93 -5.03
C GLU A 104 -1.66 14.64 -3.72
N LYS A 105 -1.06 15.82 -3.86
CA LYS A 105 -0.51 16.63 -2.77
C LYS A 105 -1.46 17.74 -2.32
N ASP A 106 -2.39 18.17 -3.18
CA ASP A 106 -3.36 19.19 -2.84
C ASP A 106 -4.38 18.64 -1.85
N PRO A 107 -4.56 19.25 -0.65
CA PRO A 107 -5.44 18.69 0.37
C PRO A 107 -6.90 18.54 -0.05
N GLU A 108 -7.41 19.42 -0.91
CA GLU A 108 -8.81 19.38 -1.34
C GLU A 108 -9.03 18.32 -2.40
N LYS A 109 -8.16 18.26 -3.42
CA LYS A 109 -8.18 17.18 -4.43
C LYS A 109 -7.95 15.83 -3.79
N LYS A 110 -7.06 15.73 -2.80
CA LYS A 110 -6.83 14.48 -2.06
C LYS A 110 -8.09 14.02 -1.33
N ARG A 111 -8.80 14.93 -0.64
CA ARG A 111 -10.10 14.60 -0.01
C ARG A 111 -11.12 14.11 -1.03
N ARG A 112 -11.22 14.75 -2.19
CA ARG A 112 -12.11 14.30 -3.28
C ARG A 112 -11.72 12.91 -3.78
N LYS A 113 -10.43 12.67 -4.01
CA LYS A 113 -9.91 11.37 -4.48
C LYS A 113 -10.16 10.25 -3.47
N ILE A 114 -10.06 10.54 -2.16
CA ILE A 114 -10.43 9.58 -1.11
C ILE A 114 -11.91 9.18 -1.23
N GLU A 115 -12.82 10.14 -1.36
CA GLU A 115 -14.25 9.85 -1.51
C GLU A 115 -14.58 9.16 -2.83
N GLU A 116 -13.94 9.56 -3.92
CA GLU A 116 -14.02 8.88 -5.23
C GLU A 116 -13.66 7.40 -5.10
N LEU A 117 -12.50 7.08 -4.51
CA LEU A 117 -12.07 5.70 -4.27
C LEU A 117 -13.06 4.92 -3.38
N LYS A 118 -13.54 5.53 -2.29
CA LYS A 118 -14.47 4.87 -1.33
C LYS A 118 -15.84 4.58 -1.92
N THR A 119 -16.31 5.41 -2.84
CA THR A 119 -17.65 5.33 -3.43
C THR A 119 -17.65 4.68 -4.80
N TRP A 120 -16.47 4.32 -5.31
CA TRP A 120 -16.35 3.60 -6.57
C TRP A 120 -17.06 2.25 -6.51
N PHE A 121 -17.53 1.75 -7.65
CA PHE A 121 -18.38 0.55 -7.71
C PHE A 121 -17.65 -0.74 -7.33
N LYS A 122 -16.32 -0.77 -7.44
CA LYS A 122 -15.44 -1.82 -6.92
C LYS A 122 -14.38 -1.18 -6.00
N PRO A 123 -14.74 -0.62 -4.83
CA PRO A 123 -13.85 0.25 -4.07
C PRO A 123 -12.62 -0.51 -3.52
N PRO A 124 -11.46 0.13 -3.32
CA PRO A 124 -10.33 -0.54 -2.68
C PRO A 124 -10.69 -1.08 -1.30
N THR A 125 -10.24 -2.29 -0.97
CA THR A 125 -10.34 -2.89 0.36
C THR A 125 -9.65 -2.01 1.41
N ILE A 126 -8.51 -1.42 1.07
CA ILE A 126 -7.70 -0.59 1.96
C ILE A 126 -7.28 0.68 1.22
N ILE A 127 -7.44 1.84 1.87
CA ILE A 127 -6.87 3.12 1.40
C ILE A 127 -5.90 3.63 2.45
N ILE A 128 -4.69 3.98 2.03
CA ILE A 128 -3.64 4.52 2.89
C ILE A 128 -3.25 5.92 2.43
N ASP A 129 -3.19 6.86 3.36
CA ASP A 129 -2.44 8.10 3.20
C ASP A 129 -0.96 7.81 3.45
N SER A 130 -0.13 7.96 2.41
CA SER A 130 1.32 7.74 2.50
C SER A 130 2.09 8.93 3.09
N GLY A 131 1.39 10.00 3.47
CA GLY A 131 1.93 11.33 3.78
C GLY A 131 2.22 12.16 2.52
N GLY A 132 2.48 11.51 1.38
CA GLY A 132 2.75 12.17 0.09
C GLY A 132 1.65 12.01 -0.96
N GLY A 133 0.86 10.95 -0.84
CA GLY A 133 -0.18 10.59 -1.80
C GLY A 133 -1.16 9.58 -1.18
N LEU A 134 -1.81 8.78 -2.02
CA LEU A 134 -2.75 7.74 -1.62
C LEU A 134 -2.35 6.39 -2.22
N HIS A 135 -2.27 5.37 -1.39
CA HIS A 135 -2.26 3.99 -1.88
C HIS A 135 -3.67 3.41 -1.83
N GLY A 136 -4.08 2.75 -2.91
CA GLY A 136 -5.29 1.92 -2.94
C GLY A 136 -4.90 0.46 -3.09
N TYR A 137 -5.49 -0.42 -2.28
CA TYR A 137 -5.28 -1.86 -2.35
C TYR A 137 -6.61 -2.58 -2.52
N TRP A 138 -6.71 -3.39 -3.58
CA TRP A 138 -7.79 -4.35 -3.80
C TRP A 138 -7.28 -5.72 -3.41
N ILE A 139 -7.62 -6.18 -2.21
CA ILE A 139 -7.16 -7.46 -1.69
C ILE A 139 -7.87 -8.59 -2.42
N LEU A 140 -7.09 -9.54 -2.92
CA LEU A 140 -7.58 -10.71 -3.62
C LEU A 140 -8.10 -11.75 -2.62
N LYS A 141 -9.13 -12.53 -2.96
CA LYS A 141 -9.65 -13.62 -2.12
C LYS A 141 -8.63 -14.71 -1.89
N GLU A 142 -7.85 -15.03 -2.92
CA GLU A 142 -6.72 -15.97 -2.90
C GLU A 142 -5.43 -15.29 -3.39
N PRO A 143 -4.25 -15.67 -2.86
CA PRO A 143 -2.99 -15.21 -3.43
C PRO A 143 -2.82 -15.74 -4.86
N VAL A 144 -2.23 -14.91 -5.72
CA VAL A 144 -1.91 -15.26 -7.10
C VAL A 144 -0.40 -15.37 -7.28
N TYR A 145 0.00 -16.25 -8.20
CA TYR A 145 1.39 -16.66 -8.36
C TYR A 145 1.93 -16.22 -9.71
N GLU A 146 3.13 -16.69 -10.04
CA GLU A 146 3.92 -16.23 -11.19
C GLU A 146 3.16 -16.20 -12.52
N THR A 147 2.27 -17.16 -12.76
CA THR A 147 1.43 -17.23 -13.96
C THR A 147 0.47 -16.06 -14.12
N ASP A 148 0.11 -15.40 -13.01
CA ASP A 148 -0.87 -14.31 -12.97
C ASP A 148 -0.23 -12.93 -12.83
N PHE A 149 1.10 -12.83 -12.64
CA PHE A 149 1.76 -11.53 -12.41
C PHE A 149 1.56 -10.56 -13.56
N GLN A 150 1.55 -11.05 -14.81
CA GLN A 150 1.23 -10.20 -15.97
C GLN A 150 -0.20 -9.64 -15.89
N ARG A 151 -1.17 -10.48 -15.49
CA ARG A 151 -2.57 -10.07 -15.31
C ARG A 151 -2.69 -9.00 -14.23
N VAL A 152 -2.02 -9.18 -13.09
CA VAL A 152 -1.98 -8.18 -12.01
C VAL A 152 -1.41 -6.85 -12.50
N VAL A 153 -0.32 -6.87 -13.29
CA VAL A 153 0.28 -5.65 -13.85
C VAL A 153 -0.65 -4.96 -14.84
N ALA A 154 -1.35 -5.72 -15.68
CA ALA A 154 -2.35 -5.18 -16.61
C ALA A 154 -3.48 -4.48 -15.85
N VAL A 155 -4.03 -5.11 -14.81
CA VAL A 155 -5.05 -4.54 -13.94
C VAL A 155 -4.53 -3.29 -13.22
N ASN A 156 -3.37 -3.36 -12.57
CA ASN A 156 -2.79 -2.22 -11.86
C ASN A 156 -2.59 -1.03 -12.80
N ARG A 157 -2.17 -1.27 -14.05
CA ARG A 157 -1.96 -0.19 -15.03
C ARG A 157 -3.26 0.48 -15.45
N GLY A 158 -4.34 -0.27 -15.65
CA GLY A 158 -5.63 0.35 -15.95
C GLY A 158 -6.27 1.02 -14.74
N LEU A 159 -6.13 0.46 -13.54
CA LEU A 159 -6.52 1.17 -12.31
C LEU A 159 -5.72 2.47 -12.13
N ALA A 160 -4.41 2.46 -12.42
CA ALA A 160 -3.59 3.67 -12.39
C ALA A 160 -4.03 4.67 -13.47
N GLN A 161 -4.44 4.23 -14.66
CA GLN A 161 -5.01 5.11 -15.68
C GLN A 161 -6.33 5.75 -15.21
N GLU A 162 -7.23 4.96 -14.63
CA GLU A 162 -8.52 5.41 -14.10
C GLU A 162 -8.34 6.45 -12.98
N PHE A 163 -7.44 6.18 -12.04
CA PHE A 163 -7.29 7.00 -10.83
C PHE A 163 -6.13 8.00 -10.89
N ASN A 164 -5.49 8.16 -12.04
CA ASN A 164 -4.30 9.00 -12.23
C ASN A 164 -3.15 8.63 -11.26
N GLY A 165 -2.89 7.33 -11.15
CA GLY A 165 -1.80 6.75 -10.37
C GLY A 165 -0.48 6.64 -11.13
N ASP A 166 0.60 6.42 -10.38
CA ASP A 166 1.95 6.22 -10.91
C ASP A 166 2.05 4.86 -11.63
N ARG A 167 2.21 4.95 -12.96
CA ARG A 167 2.33 3.80 -13.84
C ARG A 167 3.58 2.96 -13.58
N ALA A 168 4.68 3.56 -13.12
CA ALA A 168 5.87 2.81 -12.75
C ALA A 168 5.61 1.97 -11.50
N VAL A 169 4.86 2.50 -10.53
CA VAL A 169 4.41 1.75 -9.35
C VAL A 169 3.49 0.60 -9.74
N ALA A 170 2.53 0.84 -10.62
CA ALA A 170 1.62 -0.18 -11.14
C ALA A 170 2.33 -1.35 -11.86
N SER A 171 3.52 -1.11 -12.41
CA SER A 171 4.25 -2.08 -13.25
C SER A 171 5.32 -2.89 -12.50
N ASP A 172 5.49 -2.69 -11.20
CA ASP A 172 6.59 -3.31 -10.45
C ASP A 172 6.07 -4.22 -9.34
N ILE A 173 6.01 -5.53 -9.59
CA ILE A 173 5.55 -6.51 -8.59
C ILE A 173 6.47 -6.62 -7.38
N ALA A 174 7.71 -6.14 -7.48
CA ALA A 174 8.64 -6.06 -6.37
C ALA A 174 8.61 -4.71 -5.64
N ARG A 175 7.66 -3.82 -5.99
CA ARG A 175 7.57 -2.47 -5.45
C ARG A 175 7.55 -2.47 -3.93
N ILE A 176 8.27 -1.50 -3.37
CA ILE A 176 8.17 -1.16 -1.95
C ILE A 176 7.23 0.04 -1.78
N LEU A 177 6.36 -0.02 -0.77
CA LEU A 177 5.39 1.02 -0.44
C LEU A 177 5.53 1.42 1.02
N ARG A 178 5.12 2.65 1.36
CA ARG A 178 5.17 3.16 2.74
C ARG A 178 4.31 2.30 3.66
N LEU A 179 4.87 1.94 4.81
CA LEU A 179 4.19 1.11 5.80
C LEU A 179 3.29 1.96 6.70
N PRO A 180 2.01 1.58 6.91
CA PRO A 180 1.14 2.23 7.89
C PRO A 180 1.72 2.25 9.31
N GLY A 181 1.41 3.30 10.06
CA GLY A 181 1.89 3.50 11.43
C GLY A 181 3.26 4.17 11.53
N THR A 182 3.96 4.37 10.41
CA THR A 182 5.28 5.04 10.37
C THR A 182 5.17 6.49 9.90
N LEU A 183 6.31 7.17 9.78
CA LEU A 183 6.39 8.55 9.29
C LEU A 183 6.98 8.63 7.88
N ASN A 184 6.55 9.67 7.15
CA ASN A 184 7.13 10.10 5.88
C ASN A 184 7.91 11.40 6.11
N HIS A 185 9.25 11.28 6.13
CA HIS A 185 10.20 12.35 6.40
C HIS A 185 10.59 13.15 5.15
N LYS A 186 9.94 12.91 4.01
CA LYS A 186 10.08 13.79 2.83
C LYS A 186 9.51 15.21 3.11
N TYR A 187 8.74 15.37 4.18
CA TYR A 187 8.06 16.59 4.56
C TYR A 187 8.49 17.04 5.96
N ASP A 188 8.38 18.35 6.21
CA ASP A 188 8.62 18.96 7.51
C ASP A 188 7.38 19.78 7.95
N PRO A 189 6.72 19.45 9.08
CA PRO A 189 6.99 18.28 9.93
C PRO A 189 6.70 16.95 9.20
N PRO A 190 7.33 15.83 9.61
CA PRO A 190 7.06 14.51 9.05
C PRO A 190 5.57 14.16 9.11
N ARG A 191 5.07 13.52 8.05
CA ARG A 191 3.65 13.17 7.92
C ARG A 191 3.44 11.70 8.25
N THR A 192 2.45 11.40 9.09
CA THR A 192 2.12 10.01 9.43
C THR A 192 1.54 9.26 8.24
N VAL A 193 1.96 8.02 8.05
CA VAL A 193 1.35 7.07 7.11
C VAL A 193 0.14 6.42 7.79
N LYS A 194 -1.06 6.65 7.28
CA LYS A 194 -2.32 6.29 7.96
C LYS A 194 -3.22 5.45 7.07
N ILE A 195 -3.85 4.43 7.64
CA ILE A 195 -4.98 3.75 7.01
C ILE A 195 -6.19 4.69 7.14
N LEU A 196 -6.75 5.10 6.01
CA LEU A 196 -7.91 5.99 5.93
C LEU A 196 -9.22 5.22 5.76
N HIS A 197 -9.17 4.08 5.08
CA HIS A 197 -10.31 3.22 4.83
C HIS A 197 -9.89 1.77 4.93
N PHE A 198 -10.77 0.95 5.48
CA PHE A 198 -10.67 -0.49 5.48
C PHE A 198 -12.05 -1.12 5.44
N ASN A 199 -12.28 -1.98 4.46
CA ASN A 199 -13.47 -2.82 4.37
C ASN A 199 -13.06 -4.29 4.18
N PRO A 200 -13.01 -5.10 5.25
CA PRO A 200 -12.54 -6.50 5.17
C PRO A 200 -13.43 -7.40 4.31
N GLN A 201 -14.65 -6.96 3.97
CA GLN A 201 -15.58 -7.72 3.13
C GLN A 201 -15.41 -7.43 1.63
N ALA A 202 -14.66 -6.38 1.27
CA ALA A 202 -14.36 -6.05 -0.11
C ALA A 202 -13.14 -6.86 -0.59
N LEU A 203 -13.33 -8.16 -0.82
CA LEU A 203 -12.31 -9.07 -1.36
C LEU A 203 -12.67 -9.48 -2.80
N TYR A 204 -11.67 -9.55 -3.66
CA TYR A 204 -11.86 -9.69 -5.11
C TYR A 204 -11.25 -10.97 -5.65
N ASP A 205 -11.90 -11.63 -6.60
CA ASP A 205 -11.15 -12.53 -7.48
C ASP A 205 -10.35 -11.68 -8.47
N LEU A 206 -9.17 -12.14 -8.92
CA LEU A 206 -8.40 -11.37 -9.89
C LEU A 206 -9.21 -11.10 -11.16
N ALA A 207 -9.99 -12.09 -11.60
CA ALA A 207 -10.90 -11.98 -12.75
C ALA A 207 -11.94 -10.85 -12.58
N ASP A 208 -12.40 -10.57 -11.35
CA ASP A 208 -13.34 -9.47 -11.10
C ASP A 208 -12.70 -8.10 -11.38
N LEU A 209 -11.38 -7.99 -11.39
CA LEU A 209 -10.67 -6.74 -11.64
C LEU A 209 -10.14 -6.63 -13.09
N GLU A 210 -10.29 -7.69 -13.89
CA GLU A 210 -9.79 -7.70 -15.28
C GLU A 210 -10.58 -6.80 -16.23
N ASP A 211 -11.78 -6.34 -15.83
CA ASP A 211 -12.50 -5.26 -16.54
C ASP A 211 -11.65 -3.98 -16.66
N PHE A 212 -10.63 -3.83 -15.81
CA PHE A 212 -9.69 -2.71 -15.83
C PHE A 212 -8.33 -3.10 -16.41
N ALA A 213 -8.14 -4.32 -16.89
CA ALA A 213 -6.88 -4.72 -17.49
C ALA A 213 -6.67 -3.93 -18.80
N VAL A 214 -5.49 -3.33 -18.94
CA VAL A 214 -5.05 -2.74 -20.21
C VAL A 214 -4.10 -3.68 -20.92
N GLU A 215 -4.03 -3.57 -22.25
CA GLU A 215 -3.00 -4.27 -23.01
C GLU A 215 -1.60 -3.82 -22.55
N ILE A 216 -0.74 -4.81 -22.33
CA ILE A 216 0.65 -4.61 -21.95
C ILE A 216 1.53 -5.54 -22.76
N GLU A 217 2.75 -5.11 -23.01
CA GLU A 217 3.81 -6.02 -23.47
C GLU A 217 4.03 -7.15 -22.45
N GLN A 218 4.59 -8.25 -22.93
CA GLN A 218 4.91 -9.40 -22.08
C GLN A 218 5.67 -8.94 -20.83
N TYR A 219 5.17 -9.33 -19.66
CA TYR A 219 5.73 -8.84 -18.42
C TYR A 219 7.11 -9.45 -18.16
N ASP A 220 8.15 -8.63 -18.33
CA ASP A 220 9.52 -9.03 -18.08
C ASP A 220 9.93 -8.72 -16.63
N LYS A 221 10.31 -9.78 -15.91
CA LYS A 221 10.79 -9.72 -14.53
C LYS A 221 12.26 -9.30 -14.43
N SER A 222 13.03 -9.39 -15.51
CA SER A 222 14.45 -9.04 -15.53
C SER A 222 14.70 -7.54 -15.65
N THR A 223 13.72 -6.79 -16.16
CA THR A 223 13.84 -5.34 -16.41
C THR A 223 13.16 -4.51 -15.33
N ARG A 224 13.76 -3.36 -15.00
CA ARG A 224 13.03 -2.29 -14.30
C ARG A 224 12.16 -1.57 -15.32
N TYR A 225 10.89 -1.29 -14.98
CA TYR A 225 10.03 -0.47 -15.83
C TYR A 225 10.72 0.88 -16.07
N LYS A 226 10.97 1.19 -17.34
CA LYS A 226 11.44 2.50 -17.80
C LYS A 226 10.26 3.14 -18.53
N PRO A 227 9.73 4.29 -18.07
CA PRO A 227 8.73 5.01 -18.84
C PRO A 227 9.29 5.34 -20.21
N GLU A 228 8.51 5.15 -21.28
CA GLU A 228 8.78 5.83 -22.53
C GLU A 228 8.70 7.34 -22.24
N ASN A 229 9.82 8.05 -22.42
CA ASN A 229 10.01 9.47 -22.08
C ASN A 229 10.19 9.81 -20.58
N ALA A 230 10.93 9.02 -19.82
CA ALA A 230 11.56 9.55 -18.60
C ALA A 230 12.65 10.58 -18.99
N PRO A 231 12.69 11.78 -18.38
CA PRO A 231 13.76 12.75 -18.63
C PRO A 231 15.15 12.20 -18.24
#